data_AF-A0A5S6QK03-F1
#
_entry.id   AF-A0A5S6QK03-F1
#
_cell.length_a   1.000
_cell.length_b   1.000
_cell.length_c   1.000
_cell.angle_alpha   90.00
_cell.angle_beta   90.00
_cell.angle_gamma   90.00
#
_symmetry.space_group_name_H-M   'P 1'
#
loop_
_entity.id
_entity.type
_entity.pdbx_description
1 polymer ?
#
loop_
_entity_poly.entity_id
_entity_poly.type
_entity_poly.pdbx_seq_one_letter_code
_entity_poly.pdbx_strand_id
1 'polypeptide(L)'
;MVCRVAILTVHVYASVARLTCPVWLPPLRSESLHELERFNLRVNGPVNVLASSGWQSELNSVVSVGQVSNKLTAHMKDQWSDIVQSSLPKTPNLRQFVDWVRDLIVRRRLAPPKFEQMTDGGLTTIKRNASMPCVRS
;
A
#
# COMPACT_ATOMS: atom_id res chain seq x y z
N MET A 1 12.46 -35.86 -14.90
CA MET A 1 12.47 -34.99 -13.70
C MET A 1 13.29 -33.69 -13.86
N VAL A 2 14.27 -33.64 -14.75
CA VAL A 2 15.17 -32.47 -14.95
C VAL A 2 14.47 -31.20 -15.48
N CYS A 3 13.42 -31.32 -16.31
CA CYS A 3 12.74 -30.15 -16.88
C CYS A 3 11.92 -29.33 -15.86
N ARG A 4 11.39 -29.96 -14.81
CA ARG A 4 10.59 -29.24 -13.79
C ARG A 4 11.47 -28.33 -12.93
N VAL A 5 12.69 -28.77 -12.62
CA VAL A 5 13.65 -28.00 -11.82
C VAL A 5 14.14 -26.77 -12.59
N ALA A 6 14.49 -26.93 -13.88
CA ALA A 6 14.93 -25.82 -14.72
C ALA A 6 13.86 -24.73 -14.88
N ILE A 7 12.59 -25.11 -15.07
CA ILE A 7 11.47 -24.16 -15.21
C ILE A 7 11.20 -23.41 -13.91
N LEU A 8 11.26 -24.09 -12.76
CA LEU A 8 11.11 -23.46 -11.45
C LEU A 8 12.21 -22.43 -11.18
N THR A 9 13.46 -22.76 -11.51
CA THR A 9 14.60 -21.84 -11.36
C THR A 9 14.41 -20.58 -12.22
N VAL A 10 14.03 -20.70 -13.49
CA VAL A 10 13.82 -19.54 -14.37
C VAL A 10 12.68 -18.65 -13.88
N HIS A 11 11.56 -19.22 -13.42
CA HIS A 11 10.44 -18.44 -12.88
C HIS A 11 10.79 -17.70 -11.60
N VAL A 12 11.60 -18.29 -10.74
CA VAL A 12 12.05 -17.65 -9.50
C VAL A 12 13.01 -16.51 -9.79
N TYR A 13 14.03 -16.72 -10.64
CA TYR A 13 14.95 -15.65 -11.03
C TYR A 13 14.22 -14.49 -11.71
N ALA A 14 13.25 -14.77 -12.57
CA ALA A 14 12.41 -13.75 -13.17
C ALA A 14 11.58 -12.98 -12.13
N SER A 15 11.14 -13.64 -11.05
CA SER A 15 10.36 -13.01 -9.98
C SER A 15 11.22 -12.09 -9.11
N VAL A 16 12.44 -12.52 -8.75
CA VAL A 16 13.41 -11.66 -8.06
C VAL A 16 13.77 -10.47 -8.95
N ALA A 17 14.12 -10.70 -10.21
CA ALA A 17 14.44 -9.63 -11.16
C ALA A 17 13.29 -8.61 -11.29
N ARG A 18 12.03 -9.06 -11.34
CA ARG A 18 10.88 -8.16 -11.39
C ARG A 18 10.74 -7.28 -10.14
N LEU A 19 10.99 -7.82 -8.96
CA LEU A 19 10.92 -7.07 -7.70
C LEU A 19 12.07 -6.07 -7.54
N THR A 20 13.24 -6.38 -8.11
CA THR A 20 14.43 -5.54 -8.01
C THR A 20 14.62 -4.57 -9.19
N CYS A 21 13.96 -4.82 -10.34
CA CYS A 21 14.07 -3.99 -11.54
C CYS A 21 13.22 -2.70 -11.44
N PRO A 22 13.83 -1.50 -11.53
CA PRO A 22 13.13 -0.23 -11.45
C PRO A 22 12.09 -0.01 -12.56
N VAL A 23 12.32 -0.61 -13.73
CA VAL A 23 11.45 -0.49 -14.91
C VAL A 23 10.16 -1.28 -14.73
N TRP A 24 10.22 -2.39 -13.98
CA TRP A 24 9.08 -3.28 -13.84
C TRP A 24 8.12 -2.83 -12.73
N LEU A 25 8.68 -2.34 -11.63
CA LEU A 25 7.92 -1.73 -10.54
C LEU A 25 8.17 -0.21 -10.50
N PRO A 26 7.40 0.58 -11.27
CA PRO A 26 7.52 2.04 -11.21
C PRO A 26 7.04 2.55 -9.85
N PRO A 27 7.60 3.68 -9.38
CA PRO A 27 7.10 4.36 -8.18
C PRO A 27 5.63 4.75 -8.31
N LEU A 28 4.91 4.70 -7.20
CA LEU A 28 3.60 5.30 -7.05
C LEU A 28 3.71 6.82 -7.25
N ARG A 29 2.90 7.34 -8.17
CA ARG A 29 2.76 8.77 -8.45
C ARG A 29 1.69 9.40 -7.59
N SER A 30 0.64 8.64 -7.27
CA SER A 30 -0.45 9.06 -6.40
C SER A 30 -0.85 7.95 -5.45
N GLU A 31 -1.60 8.37 -4.44
CA GLU A 31 -2.22 7.52 -3.45
C GLU A 31 -3.67 7.16 -3.83
N SER A 32 -4.02 7.25 -5.11
CA SER A 32 -5.34 6.83 -5.59
C SER A 32 -5.53 5.32 -5.44
N LEU A 33 -6.76 4.90 -5.15
CA LEU A 33 -7.12 3.49 -4.97
C LEU A 33 -6.70 2.64 -6.19
N HIS A 34 -6.96 3.14 -7.39
CA HIS A 34 -6.62 2.45 -8.64
C HIS A 34 -5.10 2.29 -8.84
N GLU A 35 -4.29 3.24 -8.38
CA GLU A 35 -2.83 3.12 -8.48
C GLU A 35 -2.28 2.13 -7.46
N LEU A 36 -2.81 2.13 -6.24
CA LEU A 36 -2.48 1.14 -5.22
C LEU A 36 -2.82 -0.29 -5.64
N GLU A 37 -3.99 -0.50 -6.24
CA GLU A 37 -4.41 -1.82 -6.72
C GLU A 37 -3.48 -2.33 -7.81
N ARG A 38 -3.12 -1.48 -8.78
CA ARG A 38 -2.15 -1.83 -9.83
C ARG A 38 -0.77 -2.13 -9.26
N PHE A 39 -0.32 -1.34 -8.29
CA PHE A 39 0.95 -1.59 -7.59
C PHE A 39 0.92 -2.93 -6.86
N ASN A 40 -0.13 -3.20 -6.08
CA ASN A 40 -0.29 -4.45 -5.35
C ASN A 40 -0.33 -5.67 -6.28
N LEU A 41 -1.05 -5.59 -7.40
CA LEU A 41 -1.08 -6.68 -8.39
C LEU A 41 0.30 -6.99 -8.96
N ARG A 42 1.14 -5.96 -9.20
CA ARG A 42 2.52 -6.14 -9.63
C ARG A 42 3.33 -6.82 -8.53
N VAL A 43 3.31 -6.34 -7.29
CA VAL A 43 4.16 -6.94 -6.25
C VAL A 43 3.71 -8.35 -5.83
N ASN A 44 2.40 -8.58 -5.73
CA ASN A 44 1.84 -9.83 -5.19
C ASN A 44 2.18 -11.07 -6.05
N GLY A 45 2.23 -10.93 -7.39
CA GLY A 45 2.55 -12.04 -8.28
C GLY A 45 3.93 -12.66 -8.00
N PRO A 46 5.03 -11.89 -8.13
CA PRO A 46 6.38 -12.37 -7.80
C PRO A 46 6.53 -12.85 -6.35
N VAL A 47 5.91 -12.17 -5.38
CA VAL A 47 5.96 -12.60 -3.97
C VAL A 47 5.31 -13.97 -3.77
N ASN A 48 4.19 -14.24 -4.42
CA ASN A 48 3.55 -15.55 -4.40
C ASN A 48 4.42 -16.64 -5.04
N VAL A 49 5.11 -16.34 -6.15
CA VAL A 49 6.03 -17.30 -6.79
C VAL A 49 7.20 -17.62 -5.88
N LEU A 50 7.80 -16.61 -5.24
CA LEU A 50 8.90 -16.83 -4.28
C LEU A 50 8.44 -17.69 -3.10
N ALA A 51 7.25 -17.39 -2.57
CA ALA A 51 6.64 -18.15 -1.50
C ALA A 51 6.35 -19.60 -1.87
N SER A 52 5.70 -19.84 -3.01
CA SER A 52 5.35 -21.20 -3.45
C SER A 52 6.58 -22.03 -3.81
N SER A 53 7.67 -21.36 -4.17
CA SER A 53 8.93 -22.01 -4.53
C SER A 53 9.87 -22.23 -3.34
N GLY A 54 9.49 -21.80 -2.12
CA GLY A 54 10.28 -21.99 -0.91
C GLY A 54 11.47 -21.03 -0.73
N TRP A 55 11.52 -19.92 -1.48
CA TRP A 55 12.63 -18.97 -1.46
C TRP A 55 12.52 -17.97 -0.31
N GLN A 56 12.60 -18.48 0.92
CA GLN A 56 12.43 -17.68 2.14
C GLN A 56 13.52 -16.62 2.33
N SER A 57 14.75 -16.89 1.88
CA SER A 57 15.85 -15.92 1.93
C SER A 57 15.52 -14.66 1.14
N GLU A 58 14.95 -14.80 -0.05
CA GLU A 58 14.56 -13.68 -0.91
C GLU A 58 13.34 -12.95 -0.35
N LEU A 59 12.36 -13.69 0.20
CA LEU A 59 11.21 -13.08 0.85
C LEU A 59 11.61 -12.24 2.07
N ASN A 60 12.58 -12.70 2.86
CA ASN A 60 13.08 -12.04 4.05
C ASN A 60 14.22 -11.04 3.75
N SER A 61 14.59 -10.87 2.48
CA SER A 61 15.66 -9.96 2.08
C SER A 61 15.28 -8.52 2.35
N VAL A 62 16.01 -7.87 3.26
CA VAL A 62 15.86 -6.44 3.58
C VAL A 62 16.07 -5.58 2.33
N VAL A 63 16.96 -6.00 1.42
CA VAL A 63 17.20 -5.30 0.15
C VAL A 63 15.95 -5.33 -0.72
N SER A 64 15.33 -6.50 -0.88
CA SER A 64 14.13 -6.66 -1.69
C SER A 64 12.96 -5.85 -1.12
N VAL A 65 12.75 -5.90 0.21
CA VAL A 65 11.73 -5.09 0.90
C VAL A 65 12.02 -3.59 0.72
N GLY A 66 13.28 -3.17 0.89
CA GLY A 66 13.70 -1.78 0.70
C GLY A 66 13.48 -1.28 -0.72
N GLN A 67 13.77 -2.11 -1.74
CA GLN A 67 13.56 -1.74 -3.14
C GLN A 67 12.08 -1.54 -3.47
N VAL A 68 11.20 -2.39 -2.95
CA VAL A 68 9.76 -2.28 -3.16
C VAL A 68 9.17 -1.13 -2.35
N SER A 69 9.55 -0.95 -1.08
CA SER A 69 9.08 0.15 -0.25
C SER A 69 9.55 1.52 -0.76
N ASN A 70 10.72 1.57 -1.41
CA ASN A 70 11.22 2.78 -2.05
C ASN A 70 10.35 3.28 -3.21
N LYS A 71 9.46 2.43 -3.74
CA LYS A 71 8.47 2.78 -4.77
C LYS A 71 7.21 3.42 -4.21
N LEU A 72 7.05 3.48 -2.90
CA LEU A 72 5.92 4.16 -2.28
C LEU A 72 6.04 5.69 -2.39
N THR A 73 4.93 6.41 -2.21
CA THR A 73 4.93 7.85 -1.97
C THR A 73 5.57 8.16 -0.61
N ALA A 74 6.03 9.41 -0.40
CA ALA A 74 6.65 9.80 0.88
C ALA A 74 5.75 9.51 2.09
N HIS A 75 4.50 9.95 2.04
CA HIS A 75 3.52 9.71 3.10
C HIS A 75 3.29 8.20 3.37
N MET A 76 3.22 7.36 2.34
CA MET A 76 3.12 5.92 2.54
C MET A 76 4.39 5.28 3.09
N LYS A 77 5.58 5.81 2.78
CA LYS A 77 6.84 5.34 3.39
C LYS A 77 6.85 5.61 4.89
N ASP A 78 6.34 6.76 5.30
CA ASP A 78 6.21 7.09 6.72
C ASP A 78 5.26 6.11 7.41
N GLN A 79 4.06 5.91 6.85
CA GLN A 79 3.09 4.92 7.37
C GLN A 79 3.67 3.51 7.45
N TRP A 80 4.43 3.08 6.44
CA TRP A 80 5.09 1.78 6.44
C TRP A 80 6.16 1.71 7.54
N SER A 81 6.97 2.76 7.68
CA SER A 81 8.05 2.83 8.69
C SER A 81 7.48 2.77 10.11
N ASP A 82 6.37 3.47 10.37
CA ASP A 82 5.67 3.44 11.67
C ASP A 82 5.19 2.02 12.02
N ILE A 83 4.68 1.28 11.04
CA ILE A 83 4.20 -0.10 11.23
C ILE A 83 5.38 -1.05 11.44
N VAL A 84 6.47 -0.86 10.71
CA VAL A 84 7.71 -1.64 10.90
C VAL A 84 8.24 -1.47 12.32
N GLN A 85 8.22 -0.25 12.86
CA GLN A 85 8.70 0.04 14.21
C GLN A 85 7.76 -0.43 15.32
N SER A 86 6.45 -0.32 15.12
CA SER A 86 5.45 -0.57 16.17
C SER A 86 4.97 -2.02 16.26
N SER A 87 4.88 -2.72 15.12
CA SER A 87 4.04 -3.91 15.00
C SER A 87 4.72 -5.11 14.32
N LEU A 88 5.80 -4.89 13.58
CA LEU A 88 6.48 -5.95 12.84
C LEU A 88 7.77 -6.40 13.54
N PRO A 89 8.23 -7.64 13.29
CA PRO A 89 9.55 -8.08 13.74
C PRO A 89 10.65 -7.19 13.16
N LYS A 90 11.82 -7.16 13.84
CA LYS A 90 13.00 -6.33 13.48
C LYS A 90 13.36 -6.33 12.00
N THR A 91 13.06 -7.41 11.29
CA THR A 91 13.23 -7.53 9.83
C THR A 91 11.89 -7.87 9.17
N PRO A 92 11.17 -6.88 8.61
CA PRO A 92 9.95 -7.15 7.87
C PRO A 92 10.27 -7.89 6.57
N ASN A 93 9.35 -8.73 6.11
CA ASN A 93 9.49 -9.48 4.87
C ASN A 93 8.50 -9.02 3.78
N LEU A 94 8.71 -9.46 2.55
CA LEU A 94 7.89 -9.05 1.40
C LEU A 94 6.40 -9.44 1.53
N ARG A 95 6.08 -10.52 2.25
CA ARG A 95 4.69 -10.91 2.51
C ARG A 95 3.99 -9.89 3.40
N GLN A 96 4.64 -9.52 4.50
CA GLN A 96 4.12 -8.51 5.42
C GLN A 96 3.92 -7.15 4.73
N PHE A 97 4.84 -6.79 3.83
CA PHE A 97 4.68 -5.60 2.99
C PHE A 97 3.42 -5.70 2.10
N VAL A 98 3.23 -6.80 1.38
CA VAL A 98 2.06 -7.00 0.50
C VAL A 98 0.76 -7.02 1.31
N ASP A 99 0.74 -7.70 2.46
CA ASP A 99 -0.42 -7.75 3.34
C ASP A 99 -0.79 -6.34 3.82
N TRP A 100 0.18 -5.53 4.22
CA TRP A 100 -0.05 -4.14 4.59
C TRP A 100 -0.64 -3.31 3.45
N VAL A 101 -0.12 -3.43 2.22
CA VAL A 101 -0.67 -2.73 1.05
C VAL A 101 -2.12 -3.18 0.79
N ARG A 102 -2.41 -4.47 0.90
CA ARG A 102 -3.77 -5.00 0.74
C ARG A 102 -4.72 -4.42 1.79
N ASP A 103 -4.31 -4.36 3.05
CA ASP A 103 -5.12 -3.81 4.12
C ASP A 103 -5.35 -2.30 3.94
N LEU A 104 -4.36 -1.58 3.39
CA LEU A 104 -4.53 -0.19 3.01
C LEU A 104 -5.58 -0.01 1.90
N ILE A 105 -5.55 -0.84 0.86
CA ILE A 105 -6.55 -0.84 -0.22
C ILE A 105 -7.95 -1.09 0.34
N VAL A 106 -8.12 -2.11 1.19
CA VAL A 106 -9.40 -2.42 1.82
C VAL A 106 -9.90 -1.23 2.67
N ARG A 107 -9.04 -0.66 3.51
CA ARG A 107 -9.39 0.52 4.31
C ARG A 107 -9.82 1.71 3.46
N ARG A 108 -9.17 1.94 2.31
CA ARG A 108 -9.54 3.04 1.40
C ARG A 108 -10.82 2.79 0.62
N ARG A 109 -11.15 1.54 0.30
CA ARG A 109 -12.45 1.16 -0.30
C ARG A 109 -13.61 1.36 0.67
N LEU A 110 -13.37 1.07 1.95
CA LEU A 110 -14.37 1.18 3.01
C LEU A 110 -14.45 2.58 3.61
N ALA A 111 -13.48 3.44 3.33
CA ALA A 111 -13.52 4.83 3.76
C ALA A 111 -14.69 5.53 3.04
N PRO A 112 -15.51 6.32 3.75
CA PRO A 112 -16.48 7.18 3.09
C PRO A 112 -15.74 8.11 2.12
N PRO A 113 -16.34 8.47 0.97
CA PRO A 113 -15.75 9.45 0.08
C PRO A 113 -15.41 10.68 0.92
N LYS A 114 -14.13 11.01 1.02
CA LYS A 114 -13.74 12.32 1.51
C LYS A 114 -14.40 13.29 0.54
N PHE A 115 -15.47 13.95 0.98
CA PHE A 115 -15.88 15.20 0.36
C PHE A 115 -14.64 16.07 0.45
N GLU A 116 -13.93 16.20 -0.67
CA GLU A 116 -12.91 17.22 -0.81
C GLU A 116 -13.63 18.51 -0.44
N GLN A 117 -13.27 19.08 0.71
CA GLN A 117 -13.69 20.41 1.05
C GLN A 117 -13.16 21.29 -0.05
N MET A 118 -14.09 21.65 -0.93
CA MET A 118 -14.00 22.76 -1.84
C MET A 118 -13.69 23.99 -0.98
N THR A 119 -12.41 24.29 -0.80
CA THR A 119 -11.98 25.61 -0.38
C THR A 119 -12.17 26.51 -1.57
N ASP A 120 -13.43 26.91 -1.78
CA ASP A 120 -13.74 28.11 -2.51
C ASP A 120 -14.74 28.93 -1.68
N GLY A 121 -14.33 30.15 -1.39
CA GLY A 121 -15.08 31.29 -0.86
C GLY A 121 -16.32 31.06 0.01
N GLY A 122 -16.27 31.58 1.24
CA GLY A 122 -17.46 32.21 1.83
C GLY A 122 -17.70 31.90 3.30
N LEU A 123 -17.11 32.73 4.16
CA LEU A 123 -17.56 32.90 5.53
C LEU A 123 -19.02 33.39 5.50
N THR A 124 -19.99 32.56 5.89
CA THR A 124 -21.27 33.07 6.41
C THR A 124 -21.55 32.43 7.76
N THR A 125 -21.27 33.22 8.80
CA THR A 125 -21.68 32.97 10.18
C THR A 125 -23.20 32.85 10.25
N ILE A 126 -23.72 31.63 10.40
CA ILE A 126 -25.11 31.43 10.83
C ILE A 126 -25.14 31.58 12.35
N LYS A 127 -25.44 32.82 12.79
CA LYS A 127 -25.76 33.17 14.17
C LYS A 127 -27.12 32.54 14.51
N ARG A 128 -27.12 31.39 15.17
CA ARG A 128 -28.35 30.83 15.80
C ARG A 128 -28.74 31.73 16.97
N ASN A 129 -29.69 32.64 16.78
CA ASN A 129 -30.42 33.28 17.87
C ASN A 129 -31.76 32.56 18.07
N ALA A 130 -31.73 31.52 18.89
CA ALA A 130 -32.95 31.06 19.54
C ALA A 130 -33.38 32.15 20.53
N SER A 131 -34.52 32.79 20.30
CA SER A 131 -35.27 33.48 21.36
C SER A 131 -36.76 33.36 21.05
N MET A 132 -37.48 32.77 22.01
CA MET A 132 -38.88 32.34 21.94
C MET A 132 -39.87 33.51 21.75
N PRO A 133 -41.06 33.26 21.18
CA PRO A 133 -42.16 34.22 21.20
C PRO A 133 -42.89 34.19 22.56
N CYS A 134 -42.96 35.34 23.23
CA CYS A 134 -43.87 35.54 24.35
C CYS A 134 -45.30 35.68 23.82
N VAL A 135 -46.17 34.73 24.17
CA VAL A 135 -47.63 34.86 24.08
C VAL A 135 -48.12 35.53 25.36
N ARG A 136 -48.92 36.59 25.24
CA ARG A 136 -49.93 36.92 26.25
C ARG A 136 -51.16 37.56 25.62
N SER A 137 -52.28 37.01 26.06
CA SER A 137 -53.67 37.33 25.75
C SER A 137 -54.10 38.71 26.20
#